data_AF-A0A8J4Q3W1-F1
#
_entry.id   AF-A0A8J4Q3W1-F1
#
_cell.length_a   1.000
_cell.length_b   1.000
_cell.length_c   1.000
_cell.angle_alpha   90.00
_cell.angle_beta   90.00
_cell.angle_gamma   90.00
#
_symmetry.space_group_name_H-M   'P 1'
#
loop_
_entity.id
_entity.type
_entity.pdbx_description
1 polymer ?
#
loop_
_entity_poly.entity_id
_entity_poly.type
_entity_poly.pdbx_seq_one_letter_code
_entity_poly.pdbx_strand_id
1 'polypeptide(L)'
;MRWGGSKRGRILRKNDVKGVGEGTAAGSEMRPTTNLGEAGASEHAGGGDWVDAITSGGNHRSEAGGREESGSRETLKDKVEDFFDCQFDLFIEFTGLISWTSGASIGWHSDDNRPYLKQRDFTAVCYLNSYGGDFKGGLFHFKDGEPTTIKPLAGDVAIFTADSSNIHSVDEIADGERLTLTLWFSRDASHDEDARLVSLLSQSLTF
;
A
#
# COMPACT_ATOMS: atom_id res chain seq x y z
N MET A 1 -13.86 18.70 -11.45
CA MET A 1 -14.73 17.53 -11.72
C MET A 1 -15.23 16.96 -10.40
N ARG A 2 -16.53 16.69 -10.28
CA ARG A 2 -17.15 16.07 -9.11
C ARG A 2 -16.99 14.55 -9.24
N TRP A 3 -16.26 13.90 -8.34
CA TRP A 3 -16.12 12.43 -8.30
C TRP A 3 -17.38 11.85 -7.66
N GLY A 4 -18.36 11.47 -8.48
CA GLY A 4 -19.55 10.73 -8.07
C GLY A 4 -19.34 9.23 -8.29
N GLY A 5 -19.17 8.48 -7.21
CA GLY A 5 -19.06 7.03 -7.21
C GLY A 5 -18.36 6.55 -5.94
N SER A 6 -19.08 5.83 -5.08
CA SER A 6 -18.57 5.18 -3.85
C SER A 6 -17.18 4.61 -4.08
N LYS A 7 -16.12 5.17 -3.47
CA LYS A 7 -14.74 4.65 -3.58
C LYS A 7 -14.65 3.32 -2.84
N ARG A 8 -15.12 2.24 -3.48
CA ARG A 8 -14.93 0.84 -3.05
C ARG A 8 -13.46 0.46 -3.22
N GLY A 9 -12.96 -0.48 -2.42
CA GLY A 9 -11.55 -0.86 -2.34
C GLY A 9 -10.86 -1.05 -3.70
N ARG A 10 -9.56 -0.74 -3.78
CA ARG A 10 -8.74 -0.87 -4.99
C ARG A 10 -7.43 -1.59 -4.66
N ILE A 11 -6.89 -2.32 -5.63
CA ILE A 11 -5.49 -2.73 -5.63
C ILE A 11 -4.60 -1.68 -6.31
N LEU A 12 -3.58 -1.20 -5.60
CA LEU A 12 -2.50 -0.42 -6.17
C LEU A 12 -1.38 -1.38 -6.57
N ARG A 13 -1.09 -1.46 -7.86
CA ARG A 13 0.04 -2.26 -8.37
C ARG A 13 1.24 -1.36 -8.63
N LYS A 14 2.43 -1.97 -8.59
CA LYS A 14 3.72 -1.34 -8.93
C LYS A 14 3.69 -0.52 -10.23
N ASN A 15 2.90 -0.95 -11.22
CA ASN A 15 2.81 -0.32 -12.55
C ASN A 15 1.69 0.72 -12.73
N ASP A 16 0.79 0.89 -11.75
CA ASP A 16 -0.38 1.79 -11.90
C ASP A 16 -0.05 3.24 -11.51
N VAL A 17 1.18 3.51 -11.03
CA VAL A 17 1.66 4.85 -10.66
C VAL A 17 2.56 5.40 -11.78
N LYS A 18 1.97 5.84 -12.90
CA LYS A 18 2.62 6.77 -13.85
C LYS A 18 1.64 7.86 -14.34
N GLY A 19 2.01 9.12 -14.10
CA GLY A 19 1.63 10.27 -14.93
C GLY A 19 0.47 11.16 -14.45
N VAL A 20 0.70 12.03 -13.46
CA VAL A 20 0.03 13.35 -13.45
C VAL A 20 0.74 14.18 -14.52
N GLY A 21 0.01 14.57 -15.55
CA GLY A 21 0.53 14.88 -16.88
C GLY A 21 1.45 16.09 -17.01
N GLU A 22 2.38 15.98 -17.96
CA GLU A 22 2.92 17.13 -18.68
C GLU A 22 1.81 17.72 -19.56
N GLY A 23 1.66 19.04 -19.49
CA GLY A 23 0.65 19.80 -20.19
C GLY A 23 0.78 19.70 -21.71
N THR A 24 -0.38 19.69 -22.36
CA THR A 24 -0.55 19.89 -23.79
C THR A 24 0.16 21.16 -24.27
N ALA A 25 1.07 21.02 -25.23
CA ALA A 25 1.47 22.12 -26.13
C ALA A 25 1.31 21.67 -27.58
N ALA A 26 0.53 22.43 -28.33
CA ALA A 26 0.18 22.19 -29.73
C ALA A 26 1.28 22.71 -30.68
N GLY A 27 1.51 21.95 -31.75
CA GLY A 27 1.73 22.44 -33.13
C GLY A 27 3.06 23.09 -33.51
N SER A 28 3.87 22.39 -34.33
CA SER A 28 4.12 22.75 -35.75
C SER A 28 5.11 21.78 -36.41
N GLU A 29 4.80 21.31 -37.63
CA GLU A 29 5.67 20.54 -38.53
C GLU A 29 6.89 21.35 -39.04
N MET A 30 8.05 20.71 -39.31
CA MET A 30 8.48 20.29 -40.67
C MET A 30 9.98 19.83 -40.76
N ARG A 31 10.18 18.56 -41.16
CA ARG A 31 11.19 17.93 -42.07
C ARG A 31 12.74 17.94 -41.82
N PRO A 32 13.49 16.97 -42.44
CA PRO A 32 14.66 16.32 -41.84
C PRO A 32 16.02 16.67 -42.50
N THR A 33 17.12 16.48 -41.76
CA THR A 33 18.48 16.34 -42.31
C THR A 33 19.34 15.37 -41.47
N THR A 34 20.33 14.80 -42.16
CA THR A 34 21.13 13.61 -41.84
C THR A 34 22.36 13.81 -40.95
N ASN A 35 22.72 12.70 -40.27
CA ASN A 35 24.05 12.15 -39.95
C ASN A 35 24.92 12.63 -38.75
N LEU A 36 25.25 11.59 -37.94
CA LEU A 36 26.52 11.22 -37.27
C LEU A 36 27.02 12.04 -36.06
N GLY A 37 27.22 11.32 -34.95
CA GLY A 37 28.34 11.56 -34.02
C GLY A 37 28.00 11.72 -32.54
N GLU A 38 28.38 10.69 -31.76
CA GLU A 38 28.88 10.73 -30.38
C GLU A 38 27.95 10.96 -29.16
N ALA A 39 28.11 10.02 -28.22
CA ALA A 39 28.04 10.07 -26.75
C ALA A 39 27.03 11.04 -26.08
N GLY A 40 26.01 10.46 -25.45
CA GLY A 40 25.13 11.16 -24.51
C GLY A 40 24.58 10.21 -23.47
N ALA A 41 24.69 10.61 -22.21
CA ALA A 41 24.33 9.91 -20.98
C ALA A 41 22.99 9.14 -21.03
N SER A 42 22.96 7.95 -20.42
CA SER A 42 21.69 7.31 -20.09
C SER A 42 21.00 8.15 -19.02
N GLU A 43 19.88 8.75 -19.41
CA GLU A 43 18.96 9.45 -18.53
C GLU A 43 18.44 8.45 -17.47
N HIS A 44 18.84 8.66 -16.22
CA HIS A 44 18.16 8.05 -15.08
C HIS A 44 16.79 8.72 -14.95
N ALA A 45 15.75 8.04 -15.45
CA ALA A 45 14.37 8.38 -15.14
C ALA A 45 14.16 8.23 -13.63
N GLY A 46 14.11 9.37 -12.94
CA GLY A 46 13.79 9.47 -11.52
C GLY A 46 12.34 9.11 -11.25
N GLY A 47 12.07 7.81 -11.09
CA GLY A 47 10.87 7.28 -10.47
C GLY A 47 11.31 6.21 -9.49
N GLY A 48 11.58 6.61 -8.25
CA GLY A 48 11.98 5.68 -7.19
C GLY A 48 10.90 4.62 -6.96
N ASP A 49 11.30 3.36 -7.01
CA ASP A 49 10.44 2.20 -6.90
C ASP A 49 9.98 2.01 -5.44
N TRP A 50 8.85 2.63 -5.07
CA TRP A 50 8.33 2.60 -3.69
C TRP A 50 8.08 1.16 -3.17
N VAL A 51 7.79 0.21 -4.06
CA VAL A 51 7.69 -1.20 -3.66
C VAL A 51 8.98 -1.66 -3.00
N ASP A 52 10.12 -1.31 -3.59
CA ASP A 52 11.42 -1.66 -3.05
C ASP A 52 11.63 -0.97 -1.69
N ALA A 53 11.17 0.27 -1.50
CA ALA A 53 11.22 0.94 -0.19
C ALA A 53 10.37 0.22 0.88
N ILE A 54 9.20 -0.35 0.53
CA ILE A 54 8.39 -1.13 1.48
C ILE A 54 9.05 -2.47 1.81
N THR A 55 9.57 -3.17 0.80
CA THR A 55 10.01 -4.57 0.94
C THR A 55 11.48 -4.72 1.31
N SER A 56 12.33 -3.74 1.00
CA SER A 56 13.78 -3.86 1.20
C SER A 56 14.26 -3.49 2.60
N GLY A 57 13.43 -2.81 3.42
CA GLY A 57 13.80 -2.44 4.80
C GLY A 57 15.16 -1.74 4.91
N GLY A 58 15.61 -1.07 3.83
CA GLY A 58 16.98 -0.61 3.69
C GLY A 58 17.19 0.76 4.32
N ASN A 59 18.05 0.83 5.34
CA ASN A 59 18.66 2.07 5.78
C ASN A 59 19.73 2.50 4.77
N HIS A 60 19.32 2.96 3.58
CA HIS A 60 20.24 3.56 2.63
C HIS A 60 20.38 5.06 2.93
N ARG A 61 21.44 5.42 3.65
CA ARG A 61 21.89 6.82 3.70
C ARG A 61 22.26 7.26 2.28
N SER A 62 21.40 8.03 1.64
CA SER A 62 21.75 8.83 0.48
C SER A 62 22.36 10.15 0.96
N GLU A 63 23.67 10.30 0.75
CA GLU A 63 24.33 11.61 0.81
C GLU A 63 23.96 12.41 -0.46
N ALA A 64 22.77 13.02 -0.47
CA ALA A 64 22.43 14.21 -1.25
C ALA A 64 21.04 14.69 -0.82
N GLY A 65 20.91 15.99 -0.55
CA GLY A 65 19.77 16.58 0.17
C GLY A 65 18.36 16.14 -0.25
N GLY A 66 17.56 15.78 0.75
CA GLY A 66 16.15 16.20 0.82
C GLY A 66 15.09 15.23 0.34
N ARG A 67 15.11 13.97 0.79
CA ARG A 67 13.87 13.25 1.15
C ARG A 67 14.26 12.15 2.13
N GLU A 68 13.81 12.28 3.37
CA GLU A 68 13.86 11.20 4.34
C GLU A 68 13.12 10.02 3.71
N GLU A 69 13.79 8.88 3.49
CA GLU A 69 13.09 7.65 3.09
C GLU A 69 12.16 7.30 4.25
N SER A 70 10.88 7.61 4.07
CA SER A 70 9.83 7.28 5.02
C SER A 70 9.80 5.78 5.23
N GLY A 71 9.65 5.31 6.46
CA GLY A 71 9.55 3.89 6.76
C GLY A 71 8.41 3.23 5.99
N SER A 72 8.41 1.89 5.90
CA SER A 72 7.39 1.14 5.18
C SER A 72 5.96 1.48 5.65
N ARG A 73 5.79 1.82 6.93
CA ARG A 73 4.51 2.20 7.55
C ARG A 73 4.03 3.56 7.05
N GLU A 74 4.89 4.57 7.12
CA GLU A 74 4.62 5.94 6.67
C GLU A 74 4.32 5.97 5.18
N THR A 75 5.07 5.21 4.39
CA THR A 75 4.84 5.21 2.95
C THR A 75 3.54 4.50 2.56
N LEU A 76 3.11 3.48 3.31
CA LEU A 76 1.76 2.90 3.16
C LEU A 76 0.68 3.90 3.60
N LYS A 77 0.89 4.61 4.70
CA LYS A 77 -0.03 5.66 5.17
C LYS A 77 -0.25 6.73 4.12
N ASP A 78 0.81 7.32 3.56
CA ASP A 78 0.76 8.36 2.53
C ASP A 78 -0.13 7.92 1.34
N LYS A 79 -0.11 6.64 1.02
CA LYS A 79 -0.79 6.09 -0.15
C LYS A 79 -2.25 5.80 0.10
N VAL A 80 -2.59 5.46 1.34
CA VAL A 80 -3.98 5.44 1.80
C VAL A 80 -4.54 6.87 1.81
N GLU A 81 -3.78 7.83 2.34
CA GLU A 81 -4.17 9.24 2.37
C GLU A 81 -4.39 9.83 0.97
N ASP A 82 -3.46 9.59 0.03
CA ASP A 82 -3.59 10.00 -1.37
C ASP A 82 -4.79 9.36 -2.06
N PHE A 83 -5.04 8.06 -1.81
CA PHE A 83 -6.15 7.34 -2.44
C PHE A 83 -7.52 7.86 -1.96
N PHE A 84 -7.65 8.08 -0.65
CA PHE A 84 -8.90 8.52 -0.04
C PHE A 84 -9.08 10.04 0.00
N ASP A 85 -8.07 10.82 -0.40
CA ASP A 85 -8.07 12.29 -0.36
C ASP A 85 -8.24 12.82 1.08
N CYS A 86 -7.39 12.31 1.98
CA CYS A 86 -7.42 12.61 3.41
C CYS A 86 -6.03 12.80 4.01
N GLN A 87 -5.21 13.60 3.33
CA GLN A 87 -3.83 13.87 3.72
C GLN A 87 -3.75 14.45 5.13
N PHE A 88 -2.79 13.93 5.89
CA PHE A 88 -2.48 14.30 7.27
C PHE A 88 -3.59 14.03 8.29
N ASP A 89 -4.61 13.24 7.93
CA ASP A 89 -5.77 12.93 8.79
C ASP A 89 -5.80 11.47 9.26
N LEU A 90 -4.75 10.68 8.99
CA LEU A 90 -4.69 9.28 9.39
C LEU A 90 -3.64 8.98 10.45
N PHE A 91 -4.06 8.17 11.41
CA PHE A 91 -3.21 7.55 12.42
C PHE A 91 -3.18 6.04 12.17
N ILE A 92 -2.01 5.43 12.33
CA ILE A 92 -1.88 3.98 12.25
C ILE A 92 -2.48 3.42 13.54
N GLU A 93 -3.58 2.68 13.41
CA GLU A 93 -4.27 2.08 14.55
C GLU A 93 -3.56 0.81 15.02
N PHE A 94 -3.09 0.01 14.06
CA PHE A 94 -2.40 -1.23 14.32
C PHE A 94 -1.58 -1.66 13.10
N THR A 95 -0.40 -2.23 13.36
CA THR A 95 0.49 -2.82 12.35
C THR A 95 0.63 -4.33 12.58
N GLY A 96 0.29 -5.12 11.57
CA GLY A 96 0.43 -6.58 11.59
C GLY A 96 1.38 -7.09 10.51
N LEU A 97 2.48 -7.73 10.90
CA LEU A 97 3.24 -8.62 10.02
C LEU A 97 2.65 -10.02 10.13
N ILE A 98 1.95 -10.47 9.09
CA ILE A 98 1.12 -11.68 9.13
C ILE A 98 1.68 -12.74 8.19
N SER A 99 1.96 -13.92 8.74
CA SER A 99 2.23 -15.14 8.01
C SER A 99 1.00 -16.05 8.01
N TRP A 100 0.61 -16.52 6.83
CA TRP A 100 -0.41 -17.55 6.65
C TRP A 100 0.23 -18.81 6.08
N THR A 101 0.20 -19.88 6.85
CA THR A 101 0.72 -21.19 6.46
C THR A 101 -0.39 -22.07 5.88
N SER A 102 -0.02 -23.20 5.28
CA SER A 102 -0.96 -24.16 4.70
C SER A 102 -2.11 -24.52 5.65
N GLY A 103 -3.34 -24.49 5.13
CA GLY A 103 -4.57 -24.72 5.90
C GLY A 103 -5.16 -23.48 6.59
N ALA A 104 -4.42 -22.36 6.68
CA ALA A 104 -4.96 -21.12 7.19
C ALA A 104 -5.96 -20.49 6.21
N SER A 105 -7.01 -19.87 6.71
CA SER A 105 -8.02 -19.13 5.93
C SER A 105 -8.78 -18.16 6.85
N ILE A 106 -9.47 -17.18 6.27
CA ILE A 106 -10.42 -16.34 7.01
C ILE A 106 -11.68 -16.10 6.19
N GLY A 107 -12.83 -16.39 6.80
CA GLY A 107 -14.13 -16.22 6.17
C GLY A 107 -14.52 -14.75 5.98
N TRP A 108 -15.68 -14.53 5.38
CA TRP A 108 -16.20 -13.19 5.07
C TRP A 108 -16.34 -12.29 6.30
N HIS A 109 -15.70 -11.12 6.27
CA HIS A 109 -15.75 -10.11 7.33
C HIS A 109 -15.49 -8.69 6.79
N SER A 110 -15.82 -7.68 7.58
CA SER A 110 -15.25 -6.33 7.48
C SER A 110 -14.26 -6.12 8.64
N ASP A 111 -13.32 -5.20 8.50
CA ASP A 111 -12.31 -4.92 9.53
C ASP A 111 -12.88 -4.22 10.77
N ASP A 112 -14.04 -3.59 10.64
CA ASP A 112 -14.77 -2.92 11.71
C ASP A 112 -15.84 -3.81 12.39
N ASN A 113 -15.84 -5.13 12.15
CA ASN A 113 -16.96 -6.02 12.48
C ASN A 113 -17.18 -6.33 13.99
N ARG A 114 -16.42 -5.71 14.89
CA ARG A 114 -16.53 -5.85 16.36
C ARG A 114 -16.49 -4.47 17.02
N PRO A 115 -17.13 -4.28 18.19
CA PRO A 115 -17.14 -3.00 18.88
C PRO A 115 -15.75 -2.40 19.12
N TYR A 116 -14.76 -3.22 19.47
CA TYR A 116 -13.38 -2.79 19.71
C TYR A 116 -12.54 -2.57 18.44
N LEU A 117 -13.14 -2.74 17.26
CA LEU A 117 -12.52 -2.48 15.94
C LEU A 117 -13.21 -1.33 15.20
N LYS A 118 -14.26 -0.73 15.79
CA LYS A 118 -15.09 0.29 15.12
C LYS A 118 -14.36 1.60 14.81
N GLN A 119 -13.21 1.83 15.44
CA GLN A 119 -12.34 2.96 15.17
C GLN A 119 -11.64 2.89 13.81
N ARG A 120 -11.66 1.75 13.11
CA ARG A 120 -10.94 1.56 11.86
C ARG A 120 -11.71 2.20 10.72
N ASP A 121 -11.07 3.12 10.02
CA ASP A 121 -11.60 3.79 8.83
C ASP A 121 -11.11 3.11 7.54
N PHE A 122 -9.81 2.78 7.50
CA PHE A 122 -9.15 2.25 6.30
C PHE A 122 -8.22 1.08 6.60
N THR A 123 -7.86 0.34 5.57
CA THR A 123 -6.94 -0.80 5.65
C THR A 123 -6.04 -0.81 4.43
N ALA A 124 -4.76 -1.15 4.64
CA ALA A 124 -3.79 -1.42 3.60
C ALA A 124 -3.17 -2.81 3.83
N VAL A 125 -3.24 -3.69 2.84
CA VAL A 125 -2.58 -5.00 2.84
C VAL A 125 -1.47 -4.97 1.80
N CYS A 126 -0.22 -4.87 2.27
CA CYS A 126 0.96 -4.97 1.41
C CYS A 126 1.44 -6.42 1.33
N TYR A 127 1.55 -6.94 0.12
CA TYR A 127 2.02 -8.30 -0.14
C TYR A 127 3.55 -8.34 -0.16
N LEU A 128 4.14 -9.23 0.62
CA LEU A 128 5.61 -9.36 0.74
C LEU A 128 6.17 -10.47 -0.14
N ASN A 129 5.31 -11.34 -0.67
CA ASN A 129 5.67 -12.40 -1.60
C ASN A 129 4.53 -12.67 -2.61
N SER A 130 4.79 -13.49 -3.63
CA SER A 130 3.98 -13.56 -4.85
C SER A 130 3.14 -14.83 -4.96
N TYR A 131 1.88 -14.67 -5.35
CA TYR A 131 1.01 -15.79 -5.68
C TYR A 131 1.51 -16.55 -6.92
N GLY A 132 1.45 -17.89 -6.85
CA GLY A 132 1.90 -18.80 -7.91
C GLY A 132 3.40 -19.05 -7.95
N GLY A 133 4.20 -18.20 -7.31
CA GLY A 133 5.63 -18.41 -7.08
C GLY A 133 5.90 -18.94 -5.67
N ASP A 134 5.50 -18.18 -4.65
CA ASP A 134 5.84 -18.43 -3.24
C ASP A 134 4.71 -19.14 -2.48
N PHE A 135 3.45 -18.95 -2.90
CA PHE A 135 2.28 -19.61 -2.32
C PHE A 135 1.17 -19.90 -3.34
N LYS A 136 0.29 -20.85 -3.03
CA LYS A 136 -0.94 -21.18 -3.77
C LYS A 136 -2.14 -21.23 -2.82
N GLY A 137 -3.34 -20.99 -3.34
CA GLY A 137 -4.47 -20.58 -2.49
C GLY A 137 -4.17 -19.22 -1.85
N GLY A 138 -4.71 -18.95 -0.67
CA GLY A 138 -4.49 -17.68 0.05
C GLY A 138 -4.91 -16.42 -0.72
N LEU A 139 -5.80 -16.52 -1.69
CA LEU A 139 -6.29 -15.41 -2.49
C LEU A 139 -7.23 -14.54 -1.67
N PHE A 140 -7.05 -13.23 -1.80
CA PHE A 140 -7.90 -12.24 -1.15
C PHE A 140 -9.10 -11.94 -2.04
N HIS A 141 -10.30 -11.97 -1.46
CA HIS A 141 -11.55 -11.76 -2.16
C HIS A 141 -12.33 -10.60 -1.57
N PHE A 142 -12.88 -9.73 -2.42
CA PHE A 142 -13.94 -8.80 -2.04
C PHE A 142 -15.30 -9.37 -2.43
N LYS A 143 -16.28 -9.29 -1.52
CA LYS A 143 -17.63 -9.81 -1.75
C LYS A 143 -18.35 -9.04 -2.85
N ASP A 144 -18.24 -7.71 -2.85
CA ASP A 144 -18.95 -6.79 -3.74
C ASP A 144 -18.00 -5.78 -4.44
N GLY A 145 -16.74 -6.19 -4.68
CA GLY A 145 -15.65 -5.35 -5.22
C GLY A 145 -15.10 -5.80 -6.58
N GLU A 146 -14.39 -4.90 -7.25
CA GLU A 146 -13.72 -5.12 -8.54
C GLU A 146 -12.23 -4.75 -8.44
N PRO A 147 -11.29 -5.69 -8.70
CA PRO A 147 -11.56 -7.10 -9.01
C PRO A 147 -12.08 -7.85 -7.78
N THR A 148 -12.99 -8.81 -7.99
CA THR A 148 -13.53 -9.67 -6.92
C THR A 148 -12.45 -10.49 -6.23
N THR A 149 -11.39 -10.86 -6.95
CA THR A 149 -10.28 -11.65 -6.42
C THR A 149 -8.95 -11.02 -6.80
N ILE A 150 -8.06 -10.91 -5.83
CA ILE A 150 -6.70 -10.40 -6.01
C ILE A 150 -5.74 -11.57 -6.12
N LYS A 151 -4.99 -11.61 -7.24
CA LYS A 151 -3.79 -12.44 -7.41
C LYS A 151 -2.56 -11.53 -7.22
N PRO A 152 -1.99 -11.47 -6.02
CA PRO A 152 -0.96 -10.49 -5.68
C PRO A 152 0.44 -10.91 -6.16
N LEU A 153 1.25 -9.92 -6.50
CA LEU A 153 2.70 -10.03 -6.57
C LEU A 153 3.31 -9.32 -5.36
N ALA A 154 4.57 -9.65 -5.03
CA ALA A 154 5.33 -8.92 -4.02
C ALA A 154 5.33 -7.42 -4.35
N GLY A 155 4.98 -6.59 -3.37
CA GLY A 155 4.85 -5.14 -3.49
C GLY A 155 3.47 -4.63 -3.87
N ASP A 156 2.53 -5.49 -4.30
CA ASP A 156 1.15 -5.05 -4.49
C ASP A 156 0.55 -4.60 -3.15
N VAL A 157 -0.29 -3.56 -3.18
CA VAL A 157 -0.99 -3.06 -2.00
C VAL A 157 -2.49 -3.02 -2.26
N ALA A 158 -3.28 -3.76 -1.49
CA ALA A 158 -4.73 -3.60 -1.49
C ALA A 158 -5.13 -2.52 -0.47
N ILE A 159 -5.87 -1.50 -0.89
CA ILE A 159 -6.34 -0.40 -0.04
C ILE A 159 -7.87 -0.31 -0.11
N PHE A 160 -8.53 -0.28 1.04
CA PHE A 160 -10.00 -0.29 1.13
C PHE A 160 -10.50 0.32 2.45
N THR A 161 -11.79 0.66 2.51
CA THR A 161 -12.43 1.11 3.77
C THR A 161 -12.69 -0.09 4.67
N ALA A 162 -12.51 0.08 5.97
CA ALA A 162 -12.62 -1.02 6.93
C ALA A 162 -14.08 -1.47 7.18
N ASP A 163 -15.05 -0.69 6.71
CA ASP A 163 -16.47 -0.90 6.96
C ASP A 163 -17.11 -2.02 6.13
N SER A 164 -18.40 -2.27 6.39
CA SER A 164 -19.21 -3.27 5.70
C SER A 164 -19.38 -3.07 4.19
N SER A 165 -18.88 -1.96 3.61
CA SER A 165 -18.86 -1.79 2.15
C SER A 165 -17.75 -2.60 1.46
N ASN A 166 -16.73 -3.05 2.21
CA ASN A 166 -15.65 -3.89 1.71
C ASN A 166 -15.55 -5.20 2.51
N ILE A 167 -16.64 -5.97 2.55
CA ILE A 167 -16.60 -7.33 3.08
C ILE A 167 -15.63 -8.18 2.24
N HIS A 168 -14.71 -8.87 2.91
CA HIS A 168 -13.66 -9.63 2.26
C HIS A 168 -13.32 -10.94 2.99
N SER A 169 -12.58 -11.82 2.33
CA SER A 169 -12.11 -13.10 2.86
C SER A 169 -10.77 -13.49 2.24
N VAL A 170 -10.07 -14.43 2.86
CA VAL A 170 -8.90 -15.09 2.27
C VAL A 170 -9.18 -16.59 2.21
N ASP A 171 -9.10 -17.18 1.01
CA ASP A 171 -9.27 -18.62 0.85
C ASP A 171 -8.11 -19.41 1.47
N GLU A 172 -8.27 -20.72 1.57
CA GLU A 172 -7.28 -21.57 2.22
C GLU A 172 -5.93 -21.52 1.50
N ILE A 173 -4.84 -21.34 2.25
CA ILE A 173 -3.50 -21.48 1.72
C ILE A 173 -3.27 -22.97 1.46
N ALA A 174 -3.16 -23.34 0.19
CA ALA A 174 -3.01 -24.73 -0.23
C ALA A 174 -1.54 -25.20 -0.15
N ASP A 175 -0.59 -24.30 -0.43
CA ASP A 175 0.84 -24.61 -0.55
C ASP A 175 1.67 -23.35 -0.31
N GLY A 176 2.83 -23.50 0.33
CA GLY A 176 3.71 -22.38 0.68
C GLY A 176 3.24 -21.54 1.88
N GLU A 177 3.74 -20.31 1.94
CA GLU A 177 3.47 -19.35 3.02
C GLU A 177 3.15 -17.98 2.42
N ARG A 178 2.03 -17.35 2.80
CA ARG A 178 1.63 -16.01 2.33
C ARG A 178 2.01 -14.97 3.38
N LEU A 179 2.85 -14.01 2.98
CA LEU A 179 3.39 -12.97 3.87
C LEU A 179 2.81 -11.60 3.52
N THR A 180 2.28 -10.90 4.51
CA THR A 180 1.74 -9.54 4.36
C THR A 180 2.11 -8.62 5.50
N LEU A 181 2.39 -7.36 5.18
CA LEU A 181 2.36 -6.25 6.13
C LEU A 181 0.99 -5.57 5.99
N THR A 182 0.16 -5.70 7.02
CA THR A 182 -1.20 -5.14 7.06
C THR A 182 -1.28 -4.01 8.07
N LEU A 183 -1.76 -2.85 7.63
CA LEU A 183 -1.99 -1.69 8.48
C LEU A 183 -3.49 -1.37 8.49
N TRP A 184 -3.99 -1.05 9.68
CA TRP A 184 -5.31 -0.48 9.87
C TRP A 184 -5.15 0.97 10.32
N PHE A 185 -6.03 1.84 9.83
CA PHE A 185 -5.95 3.28 10.06
C PHE A 185 -7.21 3.79 10.74
N SER A 186 -7.03 4.78 11.60
CA SER A 186 -8.10 5.54 12.22
C SER A 186 -7.92 7.02 11.95
N ARG A 187 -9.02 7.77 11.89
CA ARG A 187 -9.05 9.24 11.93
C ARG A 187 -9.08 9.79 13.35
N ASP A 188 -9.17 8.93 14.36
CA ASP A 188 -9.11 9.33 15.77
C ASP A 188 -7.69 9.14 16.32
N ALA A 189 -7.02 10.24 16.63
CA ALA A 189 -5.66 10.27 17.18
C ALA A 189 -5.49 9.49 18.49
N SER A 190 -6.56 9.25 19.25
CA SER A 190 -6.51 8.43 20.48
C SER A 190 -6.24 6.94 20.20
N HIS A 191 -6.30 6.55 18.93
CA HIS A 191 -6.00 5.22 18.44
C HIS A 191 -4.62 5.08 17.78
N ASP A 192 -3.78 6.11 17.82
CA ASP A 192 -2.41 6.04 17.31
C ASP A 192 -1.57 4.97 18.04
N GLU A 193 -1.12 3.95 17.30
CA GLU A 193 -0.29 2.85 17.75
C GLU A 193 1.03 3.33 18.36
N ASP A 194 1.71 4.30 17.73
CA ASP A 194 3.02 4.75 18.18
C ASP A 194 2.90 5.54 19.47
N ALA A 195 1.90 6.41 19.58
CA ALA A 195 1.61 7.14 20.81
C ALA A 195 1.32 6.17 21.98
N ARG A 196 0.59 5.08 21.72
CA ARG A 196 0.31 4.03 22.72
C ARG A 196 1.57 3.27 23.11
N LEU A 197 2.39 2.84 22.15
CA LEU A 197 3.63 2.10 22.41
C LEU A 197 4.64 2.95 23.18
N VAL A 198 4.85 4.21 22.79
CA VAL A 198 5.74 5.13 23.49
C VAL A 198 5.28 5.34 24.94
N SER A 199 3.97 5.51 25.17
CA SER A 199 3.41 5.64 26.52
C SER A 199 3.67 4.39 27.38
N LEU A 200 3.41 3.20 26.85
CA LEU A 200 3.62 1.93 27.56
C LEU A 200 5.10 1.67 27.89
N LEU A 201 5.99 1.95 26.94
CA LEU A 201 7.43 1.83 27.14
C LEU A 201 7.93 2.82 28.19
N SER A 202 7.45 4.07 28.15
CA SER A 202 7.82 5.11 29.12
C SER A 202 7.43 4.72 30.55
N GLN A 203 6.23 4.16 30.74
CA GLN A 203 5.76 3.65 32.03
C GLN A 203 6.59 2.46 32.53
N SER A 204 7.06 1.62 31.62
CA SER A 204 7.87 0.43 31.95
C SER A 204 9.32 0.77 32.32
N LEU A 205 9.81 1.95 31.91
CA LEU A 205 11.17 2.43 32.14
C LEU A 205 11.30 3.32 33.39
N THR A 206 10.21 3.62 34.07
CA THR A 206 10.24 4.37 35.33
C THR A 206 10.35 3.37 36.49
N PHE A 207 11.58 3.16 36.99
CA PHE A 207 11.88 2.38 38.20
C PHE A 207 12.03 3.30 39.43
#